data_AF-A0A317IJ12-F1
#
_entry.id   AF-A0A317IJ12-F1
#
_cell.length_a   1.000
_cell.length_b   1.000
_cell.length_c   1.000
_cell.angle_alpha   90.00
_cell.angle_beta   90.00
_cell.angle_gamma   90.00
#
_symmetry.space_group_name_H-M   'P 1'
#
loop_
_entity.id
_entity.type
_entity.pdbx_description
1 polymer ?
#
loop_
_entity_poly.entity_id
_entity_poly.type
_entity_poly.pdbx_seq_one_letter_code
_entity_poly.pdbx_strand_id
1 'polypeptide(L)'
;MGVIRWAGSAPALLLLAAAFCSAQDERRVTSPDGRIEFLLSFAQPDPGAPFQLAYQVSVRGQLFVDTSFLGLWIHNQEPILGANLGLTASRIETTEQYHSLAAEYMQNGSLGRRLTLEVRAYNEGVAFRYRVPRSLPLDEFLLDNEATEFSFAQALDPHASLALPFVTRQGEAGWAGILEVPVPHYPRLSLARLDEKTLVSDLAAGKRNSEAVLEAKTPLVSPWRVLLIGATRERLNESGLLDSLRP
;
A
#
# COMPACT_ATOMS: atom_id res chain seq x y z
N MET A 1 60.59 44.39 -5.99
CA MET A 1 59.84 43.50 -5.08
C MET A 1 58.37 43.89 -5.16
N GLY A 2 57.48 42.94 -5.49
CA GLY A 2 56.04 43.15 -5.56
C GLY A 2 55.38 42.42 -6.74
N VAL A 3 55.16 41.12 -6.58
CA VAL A 3 54.38 40.28 -7.51
C VAL A 3 52.92 40.33 -7.06
N ILE A 4 52.01 40.82 -7.88
CA ILE A 4 50.55 40.73 -7.63
C ILE A 4 49.99 39.66 -8.56
N ARG A 5 49.63 38.51 -7.96
CA ARG A 5 48.89 37.43 -8.62
C ARG A 5 47.39 37.73 -8.53
N TRP A 6 46.72 37.78 -9.68
CA TRP A 6 45.26 37.80 -9.74
C TRP A 6 44.76 36.35 -9.77
N ALA A 7 44.03 35.94 -8.74
CA ALA A 7 43.34 34.67 -8.69
C ALA A 7 42.03 34.78 -9.47
N GLY A 8 41.92 34.07 -10.60
CA GLY A 8 40.67 33.89 -11.32
C GLY A 8 39.80 32.88 -10.58
N SER A 9 38.70 33.33 -10.01
CA SER A 9 37.64 32.49 -9.46
C SER A 9 36.70 32.05 -10.60
N ALA A 10 36.79 30.77 -10.99
CA ALA A 10 35.81 30.15 -11.87
C ALA A 10 34.50 29.88 -11.10
N PRO A 11 33.31 30.17 -11.66
CA PRO A 11 32.07 29.82 -11.02
C PRO A 11 31.85 28.30 -11.14
N ALA A 12 31.74 27.63 -10.01
CA ALA A 12 31.32 26.23 -9.95
C ALA A 12 29.83 26.16 -10.30
N LEU A 13 29.51 25.61 -11.47
CA LEU A 13 28.15 25.28 -11.87
C LEU A 13 27.68 24.09 -10.99
N LEU A 14 26.86 24.36 -9.98
CA LEU A 14 26.17 23.31 -9.23
C LEU A 14 25.11 22.68 -10.13
N LEU A 15 25.43 21.54 -10.75
CA LEU A 15 24.43 20.65 -11.34
C LEU A 15 23.66 20.01 -10.18
N LEU A 16 22.47 20.55 -9.87
CA LEU A 16 21.45 19.80 -9.14
C LEU A 16 21.10 18.57 -10.00
N ALA A 17 21.63 17.40 -9.63
CA ALA A 17 21.12 16.14 -10.11
C ALA A 17 19.72 15.98 -9.50
N ALA A 18 18.69 16.40 -10.25
CA ALA A 18 17.34 15.99 -9.97
C ALA A 18 17.34 14.46 -9.97
N ALA A 19 17.04 13.86 -8.83
CA ALA A 19 16.71 12.45 -8.77
C ALA A 19 15.47 12.29 -9.68
N PHE A 20 15.68 11.79 -10.89
CA PHE A 20 14.61 11.26 -11.71
C PHE A 20 14.11 10.00 -11.00
N CYS A 21 13.28 10.18 -9.98
CA CYS A 21 12.33 9.15 -9.61
C CYS A 21 11.49 8.93 -10.87
N SER A 22 11.53 7.72 -11.41
CA SER A 22 10.83 7.44 -12.67
C SER A 22 9.33 7.49 -12.39
N ALA A 23 8.72 8.66 -12.61
CA ALA A 23 7.28 8.91 -12.49
C ALA A 23 6.43 8.04 -13.44
N GLN A 24 7.06 7.19 -14.25
CA GLN A 24 6.45 6.36 -15.28
C GLN A 24 5.54 5.26 -14.72
N ASP A 25 5.85 4.74 -13.52
CA ASP A 25 5.13 3.61 -12.93
C ASP A 25 4.17 4.02 -11.79
N GLU A 26 4.14 5.31 -11.43
CA GLU A 26 3.18 5.83 -10.44
C GLU A 26 1.75 5.80 -10.98
N ARG A 27 0.79 5.33 -10.19
CA ARG A 27 -0.62 5.34 -10.55
C ARG A 27 -1.43 6.00 -9.45
N ARG A 28 -2.46 6.74 -9.86
CA ARG A 28 -3.26 7.56 -8.97
C ARG A 28 -4.73 7.34 -9.23
N VAL A 29 -5.53 7.28 -8.18
CA VAL A 29 -6.99 7.31 -8.26
C VAL A 29 -7.53 8.22 -7.16
N THR A 30 -8.45 9.09 -7.52
CA THR A 30 -9.10 10.04 -6.61
C THR A 30 -10.54 9.62 -6.34
N SER A 31 -11.10 10.00 -5.20
CA SER A 31 -12.53 9.87 -4.92
C SER A 31 -13.37 10.69 -5.92
N PRO A 32 -14.67 10.38 -6.09
CA PRO A 32 -15.58 11.17 -6.94
C PRO A 32 -15.57 12.68 -6.65
N ASP A 33 -15.46 13.07 -5.38
CA ASP A 33 -15.37 14.49 -4.99
C ASP A 33 -13.95 15.08 -5.01
N GLY A 34 -12.96 14.29 -5.39
CA GLY A 34 -11.54 14.67 -5.47
C GLY A 34 -10.85 14.92 -4.13
N ARG A 35 -11.51 14.69 -2.98
CA ARG A 35 -10.91 14.95 -1.66
C ARG A 35 -9.94 13.88 -1.22
N ILE A 36 -10.17 12.62 -1.57
CA ILE A 36 -9.31 11.50 -1.17
C ILE A 36 -8.53 11.06 -2.39
N GLU A 37 -7.23 10.89 -2.23
CA GLU A 37 -6.33 10.42 -3.28
C GLU A 37 -5.54 9.22 -2.79
N PHE A 38 -5.50 8.17 -3.60
CA PHE A 38 -4.63 7.03 -3.43
C PHE A 38 -3.52 7.10 -4.49
N LEU A 39 -2.27 7.19 -4.03
CA LEU A 39 -1.08 7.15 -4.87
C LEU A 39 -0.40 5.79 -4.69
N LEU A 40 -0.21 5.08 -5.78
CA LEU A 40 0.51 3.83 -5.87
C LEU A 40 1.86 4.09 -6.54
N SER A 41 2.95 3.70 -5.88
CA SER A 41 4.32 3.97 -6.31
C SER A 41 5.27 2.86 -5.87
N PHE A 42 6.57 3.08 -6.06
CA PHE A 42 7.63 2.17 -5.63
C PHE A 42 8.59 2.90 -4.70
N ALA A 43 8.94 2.27 -3.58
CA ALA A 43 9.92 2.78 -2.61
C ALA A 43 10.82 1.64 -2.13
N GLN A 44 11.96 1.97 -1.52
CA GLN A 44 12.81 0.96 -0.87
C GLN A 44 12.42 0.87 0.61
N PRO A 45 12.09 -0.32 1.15
CA PRO A 45 11.78 -0.47 2.58
C PRO A 45 13.01 -0.19 3.44
N ASP A 46 14.19 -0.57 2.95
CA ASP A 46 15.48 -0.29 3.59
C ASP A 46 16.50 0.16 2.55
N PRO A 47 17.54 0.92 2.96
CA PRO A 47 18.64 1.27 2.06
C PRO A 47 19.29 0.03 1.43
N GLY A 48 19.25 -0.02 0.09
CA GLY A 48 19.81 -1.13 -0.69
C GLY A 48 18.87 -2.33 -0.87
N ALA A 49 17.70 -2.34 -0.24
CA ALA A 49 16.66 -3.32 -0.55
C ALA A 49 16.09 -3.09 -1.96
N PRO A 50 15.53 -4.12 -2.61
CA PRO A 50 14.85 -3.91 -3.88
C PRO A 50 13.65 -2.97 -3.72
N PHE A 51 13.31 -2.22 -4.78
CA PHE A 51 12.11 -1.39 -4.77
C PHE A 51 10.86 -2.28 -4.60
N GLN A 52 9.98 -1.89 -3.69
CA GLN A 52 8.73 -2.58 -3.37
C GLN A 52 7.54 -1.66 -3.63
N LEU A 53 6.44 -2.27 -4.04
CA LEU A 53 5.17 -1.57 -4.23
C LEU A 53 4.75 -0.93 -2.91
N ALA A 54 4.41 0.34 -2.95
CA ALA A 54 3.98 1.10 -1.79
C ALA A 54 2.81 2.00 -2.18
N TYR A 55 2.05 2.45 -1.18
CA TYR A 55 1.00 3.44 -1.40
C TYR A 55 1.06 4.57 -0.38
N GLN A 56 0.46 5.69 -0.75
CA GLN A 56 0.15 6.81 0.11
C GLN A 56 -1.32 7.19 -0.06
N VAL A 57 -1.92 7.77 0.98
CA VAL A 57 -3.26 8.35 0.91
C VAL A 57 -3.20 9.79 1.38
N SER A 58 -3.78 10.69 0.58
CA SER A 58 -3.92 12.10 0.92
C SER A 58 -5.39 12.50 1.02
N VAL A 59 -5.68 13.39 1.96
CA VAL A 59 -7.01 13.98 2.17
C VAL A 59 -6.90 15.49 1.99
N ARG A 60 -7.58 16.04 0.97
CA ARG A 60 -7.51 17.45 0.58
C ARG A 60 -6.06 17.92 0.35
N GLY A 61 -5.26 17.06 -0.25
CA GLY A 61 -3.84 17.29 -0.53
C GLY A 61 -2.91 17.22 0.68
N GLN A 62 -3.41 16.88 1.88
CA GLN A 62 -2.59 16.64 3.06
C GLN A 62 -2.35 15.14 3.22
N LEU A 63 -1.10 14.75 3.50
CA LEU A 63 -0.73 13.35 3.72
C LEU A 63 -1.49 12.79 4.94
N PHE A 64 -2.16 11.66 4.76
CA PHE A 64 -2.99 11.00 5.76
C PHE A 64 -2.45 9.62 6.13
N VAL A 65 -2.09 8.84 5.10
CA VAL A 65 -1.26 7.63 5.20
C VAL A 65 0.01 7.89 4.40
N ASP A 66 1.14 7.82 5.09
CA ASP A 66 2.48 7.91 4.51
C ASP A 66 2.84 6.61 3.77
N THR A 67 4.03 6.57 3.17
CA THR A 67 4.53 5.44 2.40
C THR A 67 4.35 4.15 3.18
N SER A 68 3.44 3.32 2.69
CA SER A 68 3.04 2.06 3.30
C SER A 68 3.28 0.94 2.30
N PHE A 69 4.12 -0.02 2.67
CA PHE A 69 4.49 -1.10 1.76
C PHE A 69 3.38 -2.12 1.56
N LEU A 70 3.43 -2.77 0.39
CA LEU A 70 2.49 -3.79 -0.06
C LEU A 70 3.27 -5.02 -0.52
N GLY A 71 2.75 -6.22 -0.23
CA GLY A 71 3.32 -7.45 -0.77
C GLY A 71 2.82 -8.71 -0.07
N LEU A 72 3.17 -9.86 -0.63
CA LEU A 72 2.81 -11.19 -0.14
C LEU A 72 4.07 -12.03 0.08
N TRP A 73 4.30 -12.46 1.32
CA TRP A 73 5.36 -13.39 1.67
C TRP A 73 4.95 -14.80 1.24
N ILE A 74 5.63 -15.32 0.23
CA ILE A 74 5.39 -16.67 -0.30
C ILE A 74 6.50 -17.57 0.21
N HIS A 75 6.11 -18.71 0.79
CA HIS A 75 7.01 -19.65 1.43
C HIS A 75 8.20 -20.02 0.55
N ASN A 76 9.41 -19.87 1.08
CA ASN A 76 10.68 -20.16 0.41
C ASN A 76 10.85 -19.47 -0.96
N GLN A 77 10.24 -18.29 -1.16
CA GLN A 77 10.42 -17.52 -2.38
C GLN A 77 10.83 -16.08 -2.09
N GLU A 78 12.03 -15.72 -2.55
CA GLU A 78 12.57 -14.36 -2.48
C GLU A 78 12.81 -13.78 -3.89
N PRO A 79 12.68 -12.46 -4.08
CA PRO A 79 12.14 -11.51 -3.10
C PRO A 79 10.62 -11.69 -2.93
N ILE A 80 10.02 -11.05 -1.92
CA ILE A 80 8.56 -10.99 -1.72
C ILE A 80 7.79 -10.69 -3.02
N LEU A 81 6.59 -11.25 -3.21
CA LEU A 81 5.72 -10.84 -4.31
C LEU A 81 5.16 -9.44 -4.02
N GLY A 82 5.74 -8.43 -4.65
CA GLY A 82 5.56 -7.02 -4.31
C GLY A 82 6.81 -6.19 -4.59
N ALA A 83 7.98 -6.83 -4.51
CA ALA A 83 9.28 -6.25 -4.85
C ALA A 83 9.63 -6.45 -6.32
N ASN A 84 10.46 -5.55 -6.88
CA ASN A 84 10.97 -5.60 -8.25
C ASN A 84 9.87 -5.77 -9.32
N LEU A 85 8.71 -5.17 -9.11
CA LEU A 85 7.63 -5.23 -10.08
C LEU A 85 7.87 -4.24 -11.23
N GLY A 86 7.51 -4.65 -12.44
CA GLY A 86 7.31 -3.76 -13.57
C GLY A 86 5.81 -3.69 -13.88
N LEU A 87 5.28 -2.49 -14.06
CA LEU A 87 3.88 -2.30 -14.45
C LEU A 87 3.67 -2.79 -15.89
N THR A 88 2.69 -3.67 -16.09
CA THR A 88 2.37 -4.21 -17.41
C THR A 88 1.12 -3.60 -18.01
N ALA A 89 0.12 -3.30 -17.17
CA ALA A 89 -1.12 -2.65 -17.59
C ALA A 89 -1.75 -1.90 -16.42
N SER A 90 -2.54 -0.88 -16.71
CA SER A 90 -3.39 -0.24 -15.71
C SER A 90 -4.70 0.20 -16.33
N ARG A 91 -5.81 0.04 -15.61
CA ARG A 91 -7.12 0.54 -16.00
C ARG A 91 -7.73 1.39 -14.89
N ILE A 92 -8.30 2.52 -15.27
CA ILE A 92 -9.13 3.35 -14.39
C ILE A 92 -10.58 3.28 -14.88
N GLU A 93 -11.51 3.08 -13.94
CA GLU A 93 -12.95 3.14 -14.20
C GLU A 93 -13.62 4.05 -13.16
N THR A 94 -14.53 4.91 -13.61
CA THR A 94 -15.20 5.91 -12.76
C THR A 94 -16.69 5.65 -12.70
N THR A 95 -17.27 5.70 -11.50
CA THR A 95 -18.71 5.62 -11.25
C THR A 95 -19.14 6.75 -10.31
N GLU A 96 -20.45 6.94 -10.15
CA GLU A 96 -20.98 7.89 -9.16
C GLU A 96 -20.56 7.56 -7.72
N GLN A 97 -20.35 6.28 -7.40
CA GLN A 97 -20.05 5.85 -6.03
C GLN A 97 -18.55 5.84 -5.73
N TYR A 98 -17.73 5.43 -6.70
CA TYR A 98 -16.28 5.33 -6.54
C TYR A 98 -15.56 5.45 -7.89
N HIS A 99 -14.29 5.82 -7.83
CA HIS A 99 -13.35 5.59 -8.91
C HIS A 99 -12.45 4.41 -8.56
N SER A 100 -12.02 3.66 -9.56
CA SER A 100 -11.21 2.46 -9.36
C SER A 100 -9.97 2.45 -10.22
N LEU A 101 -8.95 1.75 -9.73
CA LEU A 101 -7.70 1.47 -10.40
C LEU A 101 -7.44 -0.04 -10.31
N ALA A 102 -7.21 -0.69 -11.44
CA ALA A 102 -6.61 -2.01 -11.50
C ALA A 102 -5.21 -1.86 -12.09
N ALA A 103 -4.16 -2.09 -11.29
CA ALA A 103 -2.77 -2.02 -11.73
C ALA A 103 -2.17 -3.43 -11.76
N GLU A 104 -1.78 -3.87 -12.95
CA GLU A 104 -1.22 -5.20 -13.21
C GLU A 104 0.29 -5.13 -13.33
N TYR A 105 0.96 -6.05 -12.65
CA TYR A 105 2.41 -6.09 -12.53
C TYR A 105 2.94 -7.48 -12.86
N MET A 106 4.14 -7.49 -13.43
CA MET A 106 4.98 -8.68 -13.54
C MET A 106 6.27 -8.44 -12.76
N GLN A 107 6.69 -9.44 -11.99
CA GLN A 107 7.92 -9.33 -11.22
C GLN A 107 9.15 -9.59 -12.09
N ASN A 108 10.04 -8.59 -12.16
CA ASN A 108 11.29 -8.66 -12.90
C ASN A 108 12.24 -9.68 -12.27
N GLY A 109 13.00 -10.38 -13.12
CA GLY A 109 13.91 -11.43 -12.67
C GLY A 109 13.22 -12.71 -12.18
N SER A 110 11.89 -12.82 -12.32
CA SER A 110 11.14 -14.05 -12.03
C SER A 110 10.75 -14.79 -13.31
N LEU A 111 10.30 -16.05 -13.18
CA LEU A 111 9.70 -16.83 -14.29
C LEU A 111 8.26 -16.39 -14.65
N GLY A 112 7.90 -15.13 -14.37
CA GLY A 112 6.60 -14.56 -14.69
C GLY A 112 5.61 -14.55 -13.53
N ARG A 113 6.05 -14.36 -12.27
CA ARG A 113 5.14 -14.10 -11.14
C ARG A 113 4.39 -12.79 -11.39
N ARG A 114 3.08 -12.79 -11.18
CA ARG A 114 2.19 -11.65 -11.46
C ARG A 114 1.42 -11.23 -10.22
N LEU A 115 1.15 -9.93 -10.13
CA LEU A 115 0.34 -9.33 -9.07
C LEU A 115 -0.55 -8.27 -9.69
N THR A 116 -1.82 -8.21 -9.28
CA THR A 116 -2.69 -7.08 -9.57
C THR A 116 -3.09 -6.44 -8.24
N LEU A 117 -2.96 -5.13 -8.14
CA LEU A 117 -3.61 -4.37 -7.07
C LEU A 117 -4.88 -3.73 -7.62
N GLU A 118 -6.02 -4.08 -7.02
CA GLU A 118 -7.29 -3.41 -7.25
C GLU A 118 -7.51 -2.39 -6.14
N VAL A 119 -7.84 -1.15 -6.51
CA VAL A 119 -8.12 -0.04 -5.61
C VAL A 119 -9.47 0.57 -5.99
N ARG A 120 -10.25 0.96 -4.99
CA ARG A 120 -11.46 1.77 -5.12
C ARG A 120 -11.38 2.95 -4.16
N ALA A 121 -11.52 4.16 -4.67
CA ALA A 121 -11.55 5.40 -3.92
C ALA A 121 -12.98 5.93 -3.86
N TYR A 122 -13.49 6.09 -2.64
CA TYR A 122 -14.81 6.59 -2.28
C TYR A 122 -14.65 7.94 -1.58
N ASN A 123 -15.75 8.67 -1.39
CA ASN A 123 -15.71 9.94 -0.65
C ASN A 123 -15.49 9.74 0.87
N GLU A 124 -15.65 8.51 1.35
CA GLU A 124 -15.52 8.08 2.75
C GLU A 124 -14.26 7.25 3.03
N GLY A 125 -13.41 7.01 2.03
CA GLY A 125 -12.20 6.22 2.21
C GLY A 125 -11.73 5.50 0.96
N VAL A 126 -10.79 4.58 1.15
CA VAL A 126 -10.24 3.74 0.08
C VAL A 126 -10.33 2.28 0.47
N ALA A 127 -10.51 1.42 -0.53
CA ALA A 127 -10.46 -0.02 -0.37
C ALA A 127 -9.53 -0.62 -1.42
N PHE A 128 -8.66 -1.54 -1.03
CA PHE A 128 -7.76 -2.20 -1.96
C PHE A 128 -7.59 -3.67 -1.65
N ARG A 129 -7.21 -4.45 -2.65
CA ARG A 129 -6.91 -5.89 -2.50
C ARG A 129 -5.91 -6.36 -3.54
N TYR A 130 -5.20 -7.41 -3.21
CA TYR A 130 -4.40 -8.19 -4.15
C TYR A 130 -5.27 -9.17 -4.94
N ARG A 131 -4.92 -9.33 -6.21
CA ARG A 131 -5.16 -10.56 -6.98
C ARG A 131 -3.84 -11.14 -7.43
N VAL A 132 -3.70 -12.45 -7.33
CA VAL A 132 -2.58 -13.20 -7.89
C VAL A 132 -3.11 -13.98 -9.09
N PRO A 133 -2.90 -13.49 -10.33
CA PRO A 133 -3.33 -14.19 -11.53
C PRO A 133 -2.63 -15.53 -11.68
N ARG A 134 -3.24 -16.45 -12.44
CA ARG A 134 -2.60 -17.73 -12.75
C ARG A 134 -1.31 -17.51 -13.54
N SER A 135 -0.23 -18.12 -13.06
CA SER A 135 1.08 -18.14 -13.71
C SER A 135 1.79 -19.45 -13.39
N LEU A 136 2.63 -19.98 -14.30
CA LEU A 136 3.37 -21.22 -14.06
C LEU A 136 4.17 -21.24 -12.73
N PRO A 137 4.87 -20.17 -12.30
CA PRO A 137 5.59 -20.19 -11.03
C PRO A 137 4.69 -20.09 -9.79
N LEU A 138 3.39 -19.80 -9.95
CA LEU A 138 2.42 -19.66 -8.86
C LEU A 138 1.08 -20.29 -9.26
N ASP A 139 1.05 -21.58 -9.62
CA ASP A 139 -0.24 -22.29 -9.77
C ASP A 139 -0.79 -22.66 -8.38
N GLU A 140 0.06 -23.26 -7.55
CA GLU A 140 -0.18 -23.58 -6.13
C GLU A 140 1.01 -23.07 -5.31
N PHE A 141 0.76 -22.48 -4.15
CA PHE A 141 1.80 -21.92 -3.30
C PHE A 141 1.36 -21.84 -1.83
N LEU A 142 2.33 -21.72 -0.94
CA LEU A 142 2.10 -21.47 0.47
C LEU A 142 2.30 -19.97 0.74
N LEU A 143 1.29 -19.32 1.31
CA LEU A 143 1.36 -17.93 1.75
C LEU A 143 1.75 -17.90 3.21
N ASP A 144 2.84 -17.22 3.55
CA ASP A 144 3.34 -17.08 4.92
C ASP A 144 2.68 -15.89 5.63
N ASN A 145 2.59 -14.73 4.97
CA ASN A 145 1.93 -13.54 5.51
C ASN A 145 1.69 -12.47 4.42
N GLU A 146 0.97 -11.41 4.78
CA GLU A 146 0.94 -10.14 4.03
C GLU A 146 2.01 -9.18 4.60
N ALA A 147 2.59 -8.34 3.74
CA ALA A 147 3.45 -7.21 4.12
C ALA A 147 2.70 -5.88 3.99
N THR A 148 1.37 -5.90 4.14
CA THR A 148 0.53 -4.71 3.98
C THR A 148 0.68 -3.81 5.20
N GLU A 149 1.19 -2.61 4.99
CA GLU A 149 1.36 -1.62 6.03
C GLU A 149 0.26 -0.55 6.01
N PHE A 150 0.14 0.14 7.14
CA PHE A 150 -0.66 1.34 7.32
C PHE A 150 0.17 2.32 8.16
N SER A 151 1.04 3.10 7.49
CA SER A 151 1.87 4.12 8.11
C SER A 151 1.12 5.43 8.19
N PHE A 152 0.74 5.86 9.39
CA PHE A 152 -0.05 7.06 9.59
C PHE A 152 0.81 8.32 9.68
N ALA A 153 0.31 9.45 9.17
CA ALA A 153 1.03 10.72 9.25
C ALA A 153 1.33 11.14 10.70
N GLN A 154 0.37 10.88 11.61
CA GLN A 154 0.50 11.13 13.04
C GLN A 154 0.80 9.85 13.82
N ALA A 155 1.56 9.99 14.91
CA ALA A 155 1.82 8.90 15.84
C ALA A 155 0.52 8.30 16.39
N LEU A 156 0.52 6.99 16.53
CA LEU A 156 -0.58 6.22 17.09
C LEU A 156 -0.52 6.29 18.62
N ASP A 157 -1.68 6.20 19.28
CA ASP A 157 -1.71 5.94 20.71
C ASP A 157 -1.01 4.60 21.00
N PRO A 158 0.06 4.57 21.83
CA PRO A 158 0.80 3.36 22.13
C PRO A 158 -0.05 2.31 22.85
N HIS A 159 -1.16 2.71 23.49
CA HIS A 159 -2.08 1.84 24.20
C HIS A 159 -3.36 1.51 23.42
N ALA A 160 -3.47 1.97 22.16
CA ALA A 160 -4.61 1.63 21.32
C ALA A 160 -4.74 0.11 21.11
N SER A 161 -5.96 -0.40 21.28
CA SER A 161 -6.31 -1.76 20.87
C SER A 161 -6.13 -1.90 19.35
N LEU A 162 -5.50 -2.98 18.90
CA LEU A 162 -5.28 -3.30 17.49
C LEU A 162 -6.43 -4.14 16.88
N ALA A 163 -7.52 -4.33 17.61
CA ALA A 163 -8.70 -5.05 17.12
C ALA A 163 -9.39 -4.31 15.98
N LEU A 164 -10.00 -5.05 15.05
CA LEU A 164 -10.77 -4.49 13.95
C LEU A 164 -12.23 -4.20 14.36
N PRO A 165 -12.84 -3.09 13.91
CA PRO A 165 -12.20 -2.00 13.17
C PRO A 165 -11.21 -1.25 14.08
N PHE A 166 -9.98 -1.07 13.60
CA PHE A 166 -8.99 -0.25 14.29
C PHE A 166 -9.30 1.20 13.99
N VAL A 167 -9.40 2.05 15.01
CA VAL A 167 -9.79 3.45 14.84
C VAL A 167 -8.80 4.36 15.53
N THR A 168 -8.31 5.38 14.82
CA THR A 168 -7.34 6.35 15.35
C THR A 168 -7.63 7.77 14.84
N ARG A 169 -7.23 8.78 15.61
CA ARG A 169 -7.34 10.20 15.20
C ARG A 169 -6.04 10.62 14.51
N GLN A 170 -6.15 11.31 13.38
CA GLN A 170 -5.05 11.80 12.56
C GLN A 170 -5.02 13.33 12.53
N GLY A 171 -4.98 13.93 13.72
CA GLY A 171 -4.95 15.39 13.91
C GLY A 171 -6.20 16.09 13.38
N GLU A 172 -5.99 17.21 12.67
CA GLU A 172 -7.04 18.00 12.01
C GLU A 172 -7.56 17.35 10.73
N ALA A 173 -6.84 16.37 10.17
CA ALA A 173 -7.26 15.67 8.96
C ALA A 173 -8.45 14.71 9.22
N GLY A 174 -8.72 14.37 10.48
CA GLY A 174 -9.90 13.62 10.91
C GLY A 174 -9.56 12.29 11.60
N TRP A 175 -10.37 11.28 11.34
CA TRP A 175 -10.30 9.94 11.91
C TRP A 175 -10.07 8.92 10.81
N ALA A 176 -9.24 7.93 11.10
CA ALA A 176 -8.98 6.78 10.26
C ALA A 176 -9.61 5.52 10.89
N GLY A 177 -10.17 4.66 10.05
CA GLY A 177 -10.60 3.32 10.41
C GLY A 177 -9.96 2.27 9.51
N ILE A 178 -9.33 1.23 10.06
CA ILE A 178 -8.87 0.06 9.29
C ILE A 178 -9.81 -1.11 9.57
N LEU A 179 -10.28 -1.76 8.53
CA LEU A 179 -10.99 -3.04 8.61
C LEU A 179 -10.80 -3.86 7.34
N GLU A 180 -11.42 -5.05 7.29
CA GLU A 180 -11.48 -5.87 6.10
C GLU A 180 -12.92 -6.21 5.70
N VAL A 181 -13.15 -6.42 4.41
CA VAL A 181 -14.34 -7.14 3.91
C VAL A 181 -13.88 -8.55 3.54
N PRO A 182 -14.16 -9.57 4.40
CA PRO A 182 -13.60 -10.90 4.28
C PRO A 182 -14.11 -11.63 3.03
N VAL A 183 -13.28 -12.51 2.49
CA VAL A 183 -13.67 -13.52 1.49
C VAL A 183 -13.47 -14.93 2.06
N PRO A 184 -14.23 -15.94 1.58
CA PRO A 184 -14.05 -17.31 2.05
C PRO A 184 -12.61 -17.82 1.89
N HIS A 185 -12.18 -18.65 2.83
CA HIS A 185 -10.90 -19.37 2.80
C HIS A 185 -9.62 -18.51 2.80
N TYR A 186 -9.71 -17.20 3.01
CA TYR A 186 -8.54 -16.34 3.27
C TYR A 186 -8.40 -16.07 4.77
N PRO A 187 -7.19 -16.06 5.35
CA PRO A 187 -6.97 -15.71 6.76
C PRO A 187 -7.52 -14.33 7.12
N ARG A 188 -8.08 -14.20 8.32
CA ARG A 188 -8.60 -12.92 8.83
C ARG A 188 -7.44 -11.98 9.13
N LEU A 189 -7.62 -10.71 8.80
CA LEU A 189 -6.66 -9.67 9.14
C LEU A 189 -6.60 -9.49 10.67
N SER A 190 -5.40 -9.60 11.23
CA SER A 190 -5.03 -8.95 12.49
C SER A 190 -3.97 -7.88 12.20
N LEU A 191 -3.77 -6.97 13.14
CA LEU A 191 -2.78 -5.91 13.02
C LEU A 191 -1.70 -6.08 14.09
N ALA A 192 -0.45 -5.90 13.69
CA ALA A 192 0.69 -5.76 14.57
C ALA A 192 1.25 -4.34 14.45
N ARG A 193 1.93 -3.88 15.51
CA ARG A 193 2.62 -2.59 15.51
C ARG A 193 4.05 -2.79 15.03
N LEU A 194 4.45 -2.07 13.98
CA LEU A 194 5.82 -2.06 13.47
C LEU A 194 6.63 -0.96 14.16
N ASP A 195 6.04 0.23 14.29
CA ASP A 195 6.64 1.39 14.96
C ASP A 195 5.57 2.32 15.57
N GLU A 196 5.95 3.54 15.95
CA GLU A 196 5.05 4.54 16.56
C GLU A 196 3.90 5.00 15.64
N LYS A 197 4.05 4.88 14.33
CA LYS A 197 3.11 5.34 13.29
C LYS A 197 2.57 4.20 12.43
N THR A 198 3.30 3.12 12.31
CA THR A 198 3.04 2.07 11.32
C THR A 198 2.44 0.83 11.96
N LEU A 199 1.30 0.42 11.43
CA LEU A 199 0.75 -0.92 11.63
C LEU A 199 1.04 -1.79 10.42
N VAL A 200 1.13 -3.10 10.63
CA VAL A 200 1.32 -4.09 9.57
C VAL A 200 0.31 -5.22 9.73
N SER A 201 -0.13 -5.79 8.60
CA SER A 201 -0.93 -7.01 8.58
C SER A 201 -0.22 -8.16 9.28
N ASP A 202 -0.95 -8.88 10.12
CA ASP A 202 -0.51 -10.14 10.71
C ASP A 202 -1.59 -11.21 10.51
N LEU A 203 -1.48 -11.96 9.41
CA LEU A 203 -2.39 -13.07 9.11
C LEU A 203 -2.10 -14.33 9.94
N ALA A 204 -0.94 -14.38 10.61
CA ALA A 204 -0.49 -15.50 11.42
C ALA A 204 -0.92 -15.36 12.88
N ALA A 205 -1.50 -14.23 13.28
CA ALA A 205 -2.04 -14.00 14.62
C ALA A 205 -2.97 -15.15 15.05
N GLY A 206 -2.48 -16.00 15.98
CA GLY A 206 -3.18 -17.18 16.48
C GLY A 206 -2.78 -18.53 15.86
N LYS A 207 -1.98 -18.55 14.78
CA LYS A 207 -1.43 -19.75 14.14
C LYS A 207 0.01 -20.00 14.57
N ARG A 208 0.21 -20.31 15.86
CA ARG A 208 1.54 -20.36 16.48
C ARG A 208 2.49 -21.48 15.99
N ASN A 209 2.01 -22.40 15.15
CA ASN A 209 2.75 -23.61 14.72
C ASN A 209 2.54 -23.95 13.22
N SER A 210 2.15 -23.00 12.38
CA SER A 210 1.94 -23.25 10.95
C SER A 210 3.09 -22.67 10.14
N GLU A 211 3.68 -23.44 9.24
CA GLU A 211 4.73 -22.96 8.32
C GLU A 211 4.20 -21.90 7.35
N ALA A 212 2.90 -21.94 7.06
CA ALA A 212 2.20 -20.99 6.21
C ALA A 212 0.80 -20.67 6.76
N VAL A 213 0.27 -19.48 6.47
CA VAL A 213 -1.10 -19.09 6.87
C VAL A 213 -2.17 -19.59 5.91
N LEU A 214 -1.82 -19.90 4.66
CA LEU A 214 -2.75 -20.37 3.64
C LEU A 214 -2.03 -21.24 2.59
N GLU A 215 -2.61 -22.41 2.29
CA GLU A 215 -2.33 -23.13 1.05
C GLU A 215 -3.21 -22.53 -0.05
N ALA A 216 -2.58 -21.87 -1.03
CA ALA A 216 -3.26 -21.08 -2.04
C ALA A 216 -3.15 -21.73 -3.42
N LYS A 217 -4.18 -21.50 -4.24
CA LYS A 217 -4.21 -21.83 -5.66
C LYS A 217 -4.61 -20.60 -6.46
N THR A 218 -3.97 -20.36 -7.61
CA THR A 218 -4.32 -19.22 -8.47
C THR A 218 -5.46 -19.56 -9.44
N PRO A 219 -6.31 -18.59 -9.81
CA PRO A 219 -6.28 -17.19 -9.35
C PRO A 219 -6.68 -17.04 -7.89
N LEU A 220 -5.88 -16.30 -7.12
CA LEU A 220 -6.18 -15.95 -5.73
C LEU A 220 -6.67 -14.51 -5.65
N VAL A 221 -7.65 -14.25 -4.79
CA VAL A 221 -8.14 -12.90 -4.49
C VAL A 221 -8.12 -12.73 -2.98
N SER A 222 -7.37 -11.74 -2.51
CA SER A 222 -7.39 -11.37 -1.08
C SER A 222 -8.69 -10.63 -0.71
N PRO A 223 -9.06 -10.57 0.58
CA PRO A 223 -10.13 -9.71 1.04
C PRO A 223 -9.81 -8.25 0.76
N TRP A 224 -10.83 -7.40 0.74
CA TRP A 224 -10.59 -5.96 0.72
C TRP A 224 -9.98 -5.52 2.05
N ARG A 225 -8.86 -4.81 1.99
CA ARG A 225 -8.37 -3.94 3.06
C ARG A 225 -9.04 -2.58 2.88
N VAL A 226 -9.67 -2.08 3.93
CA VAL A 226 -10.45 -0.84 3.88
C VAL A 226 -9.84 0.15 4.85
N LEU A 227 -9.53 1.34 4.34
CA LEU A 227 -9.17 2.52 5.11
C LEU A 227 -10.32 3.53 5.00
N LEU A 228 -11.16 3.57 6.04
CA LEU A 228 -12.21 4.57 6.20
C LEU A 228 -11.60 5.89 6.69
N ILE A 229 -12.14 6.99 6.20
CA ILE A 229 -11.70 8.35 6.49
C ILE A 229 -12.94 9.19 6.80
N GLY A 230 -12.97 9.79 7.99
CA GLY A 230 -14.11 10.57 8.47
C GLY A 230 -13.69 11.79 9.26
N ALA A 231 -14.45 12.88 9.18
CA ALA A 231 -14.17 14.07 10.00
C ALA A 231 -14.44 13.82 11.50
N THR A 232 -15.31 12.86 11.83
CA THR A 232 -15.58 12.40 13.20
C THR A 232 -15.50 10.89 13.26
N ARG A 233 -15.38 10.33 14.47
CA ARG A 233 -15.33 8.89 14.69
C ARG A 233 -16.63 8.21 14.27
N GLU A 234 -17.76 8.87 14.52
CA GLU A 234 -19.11 8.35 14.25
C GLU A 234 -19.34 8.16 12.76
N ARG A 235 -18.84 9.09 11.93
CA ARG A 235 -18.95 9.00 10.47
C ARG A 235 -18.27 7.80 9.85
N LEU A 236 -17.31 7.18 10.54
CA LEU A 236 -16.71 5.93 10.04
C LEU A 236 -17.76 4.80 10.00
N ASN A 237 -18.76 4.82 10.90
CA ASN A 237 -19.79 3.78 10.98
C ASN A 237 -20.94 4.00 9.98
N GLU A 238 -21.05 5.18 9.39
CA GLU A 238 -22.15 5.55 8.46
C GLU A 238 -21.78 5.27 6.99
N SER A 239 -20.61 4.69 6.74
CA SER A 239 -20.10 4.51 5.38
C SER A 239 -20.83 3.38 4.63
N GLY A 240 -21.53 3.73 3.55
CA GLY A 240 -22.11 2.77 2.60
C GLY A 240 -21.07 2.06 1.72
N LEU A 241 -19.78 2.40 1.85
CA LEU A 241 -18.68 1.80 1.09
C LEU A 241 -18.66 0.28 1.26
N LEU A 242 -18.84 -0.21 2.49
CA LEU A 242 -18.70 -1.64 2.80
C LEU A 242 -19.70 -2.52 2.07
N ASP A 243 -20.92 -2.02 1.83
CA ASP A 243 -21.95 -2.76 1.10
C ASP A 243 -21.58 -2.93 -0.38
N SER A 244 -20.87 -1.97 -0.99
CA SER A 244 -20.43 -2.04 -2.39
C SER A 244 -19.24 -2.97 -2.64
N LEU A 245 -18.57 -3.41 -1.57
CA LEU A 245 -17.42 -4.31 -1.62
C LEU A 245 -17.80 -5.77 -1.44
N ARG A 246 -19.03 -6.03 -0.97
CA ARG A 246 -19.54 -7.39 -0.87
C ARG A 246 -19.67 -7.97 -2.29
N PRO A 247 -19.32 -9.25 -2.49
CA PRO A 247 -19.37 -9.92 -3.79
C PRO A 247 -20.80 -10.03 -4.33
#